data_AF-A0A1Q3V516-F1
#
_entry.id   AF-A0A1Q3V516-F1
#
_cell.length_a   1.000
_cell.length_b   1.000
_cell.length_c   1.000
_cell.angle_alpha   90.00
_cell.angle_beta   90.00
_cell.angle_gamma   90.00
#
_symmetry.space_group_name_H-M   'P 1'
#
loop_
_entity.id
_entity.type
_entity.pdbx_description
1 polymer ?
#
loop_
_entity_poly.entity_id
_entity_poly.type
_entity_poly.pdbx_seq_one_letter_code
_entity_poly.pdbx_strand_id
1 'polypeptide(L)' 'MDIEASDLIVGIMMAVFGLIGLIMAAGATDNEIYVFGLSLLGFAVVFDFGLIRRHFDKAEARQKVLRGEADHV' A
#
# COMPACT_ATOMS: atom_id res chain seq x y z
N MET A 1 9.06 -13.09 -12.13
CA MET A 1 8.76 -12.19 -10.99
C MET A 1 7.81 -11.14 -11.51
N ASP A 2 6.55 -11.51 -11.71
CA ASP A 2 5.51 -10.53 -12.00
C ASP A 2 5.08 -9.97 -10.64
N ILE A 3 5.85 -9.01 -10.14
CA ILE A 3 5.21 -7.99 -9.32
C ILE A 3 4.10 -7.48 -10.24
N GLU A 4 2.83 -7.69 -9.90
CA GLU A 4 1.73 -7.10 -10.66
C GLU A 4 2.09 -5.62 -10.75
N ALA A 5 2.52 -5.13 -11.92
CA ALA A 5 3.08 -3.78 -12.04
C ALA A 5 2.08 -2.75 -11.51
N SER A 6 0.78 -3.10 -11.57
CA SER A 6 -0.34 -2.44 -10.91
C SER A 6 -0.16 -2.24 -9.41
N ASP A 7 0.22 -3.27 -8.64
CA ASP A 7 0.43 -3.18 -7.18
C ASP A 7 1.56 -2.16 -6.88
N LEU A 8 2.66 -2.20 -7.64
CA LEU A 8 3.77 -1.24 -7.50
C LEU A 8 3.35 0.18 -7.86
N ILE A 9 2.65 0.36 -8.99
CA ILE A 9 2.16 1.66 -9.46
C ILE A 9 1.21 2.26 -8.42
N VAL A 10 0.29 1.46 -7.88
CA VAL A 10 -0.68 1.90 -6.88
C VAL A 10 0.04 2.31 -5.58
N GLY A 11 1.03 1.55 -5.12
CA GLY A 11 1.84 1.92 -3.95
C GLY A 11 2.62 3.23 -4.16
N ILE A 12 3.26 3.40 -5.33
CA ILE A 12 3.94 4.66 -5.67
C ILE A 12 2.96 5.83 -5.70
N MET A 13 1.77 5.65 -6.28
CA MET A 13 0.73 6.67 -6.29
C MET A 13 0.27 7.04 -4.88
N MET A 14 0.11 6.07 -3.97
CA MET A 14 -0.25 6.36 -2.59
C MET A 14 0.86 7.08 -1.83
N ALA A 15 2.12 6.70 -2.03
CA ALA A 15 3.25 7.43 -1.47
C ALA A 15 3.26 8.90 -1.91
N VAL A 16 2.97 9.17 -3.20
CA VAL A 16 2.83 10.53 -3.73
C VAL A 16 1.65 11.27 -3.09
N PHE A 17 0.49 10.63 -2.96
CA PHE A 17 -0.67 11.25 -2.29
C PHE A 17 -0.41 11.54 -0.81
N GLY A 18 0.29 10.65 -0.09
CA GLY A 18 0.73 10.89 1.28
C GLY A 18 1.69 12.08 1.38
N LEU A 19 2.63 12.21 0.44
CA LEU A 19 3.55 13.34 0.38
C LEU A 19 2.81 14.67 0.12
N ILE A 20 1.83 14.66 -0.79
CA ILE A 20 0.96 15.82 -1.07
C ILE A 20 0.16 16.18 0.18
N GLY A 21 -0.40 15.19 0.89
CA GLY A 21 -1.08 15.39 2.17
C GLY A 21 -0.19 16.05 3.22
N LEU A 22 1.07 15.61 3.32
CA LEU A 22 2.03 16.19 4.24
C LEU A 22 2.43 17.63 3.88
N ILE A 23 2.59 17.93 2.58
CA ILE A 23 2.87 19.29 2.10
C ILE A 23 1.67 20.21 2.39
N MET A 24 0.44 19.73 2.16
CA MET A 24 -0.77 20.49 2.51
C MET A 24 -0.86 20.73 4.01
N ALA A 25 -0.58 19.72 4.84
CA ALA A 25 -0.58 19.88 6.29
C ALA A 25 0.51 20.86 6.76
N ALA A 26 1.70 20.83 6.16
CA ALA A 26 2.79 21.74 6.51
C ALA A 26 2.52 23.20 6.12
N GLY A 27 1.75 23.42 5.04
CA GLY A 27 1.34 24.75 4.58
C GLY A 27 -0.04 25.20 5.07
N ALA A 28 -0.71 24.41 5.92
CA ALA A 28 -2.07 24.68 6.36
C ALA A 28 -2.12 25.88 7.33
N THR A 29 -2.83 26.93 6.93
CA THR A 29 -3.19 28.04 7.82
C THR A 29 -4.44 27.73 8.65
N ASP A 30 -5.30 26.85 8.12
CA ASP A 30 -6.58 26.45 8.71
C ASP A 30 -6.50 25.02 9.29
N ASN A 31 -7.12 24.81 10.45
CA ASN A 31 -7.07 23.54 11.18
C ASN A 31 -7.68 22.38 10.38
N GLU A 32 -8.68 22.65 9.54
CA GLU A 32 -9.36 21.66 8.71
C GLU A 32 -8.41 21.05 7.68
N ILE A 33 -7.58 21.90 7.03
CA ILE A 33 -6.61 21.47 6.02
C ILE A 33 -5.48 20.67 6.68
N TYR A 34 -5.07 21.06 7.89
CA TYR A 34 -4.08 20.33 8.67
C TYR A 34 -4.54 18.90 8.99
N VAL A 35 -5.76 18.75 9.53
CA VAL A 35 -6.35 17.44 9.86
C VAL A 35 -6.56 16.60 8.60
N PHE A 36 -6.99 17.22 7.50
CA PHE A 36 -7.17 16.55 6.22
C PHE A 36 -5.84 16.00 5.68
N GLY A 37 -4.78 16.81 5.64
CA GLY A 37 -3.47 16.40 5.16
C GLY A 37 -2.86 15.26 5.98
N LEU A 38 -3.00 15.33 7.31
CA LEU A 38 -2.58 14.24 8.21
C LEU A 38 -3.40 12.96 8.01
N SER A 39 -4.70 13.09 7.79
CA SER A 39 -5.59 11.95 7.52
C SER A 39 -5.22 11.27 6.20
N LEU A 40 -4.90 12.05 5.16
CA LEU A 40 -4.46 11.54 3.86
C LEU A 40 -3.12 10.80 3.98
N LEU A 41 -2.16 11.35 4.72
CA LEU A 41 -0.89 10.68 5.00
C LEU A 41 -1.10 9.39 5.80
N GLY A 42 -1.88 9.42 6.88
CA GLY A 42 -2.18 8.24 7.68
C GLY A 42 -2.86 7.15 6.87
N PHE A 43 -3.81 7.53 6.01
CA PHE A 43 -4.48 6.61 5.09
C PHE A 43 -3.49 5.99 4.08
N ALA A 44 -2.63 6.79 3.45
CA ALA A 44 -1.63 6.31 2.50
C ALA A 44 -0.69 5.27 3.13
N VAL A 45 -0.20 5.52 4.36
CA VAL A 45 0.66 4.57 5.08
C VAL A 45 -0.06 3.26 5.36
N VAL A 46 -1.29 3.31 5.91
CA VAL A 46 -2.07 2.10 6.19
C VAL A 46 -2.37 1.33 4.91
N PHE A 47 -2.68 2.04 3.82
CA PHE A 47 -2.95 1.44 2.53
C PHE A 47 -1.72 0.72 1.98
N ASP A 48 -0.54 1.35 2.02
CA ASP A 48 0.72 0.74 1.56
C ASP A 48 1.05 -0.53 2.37
N PHE A 49 0.88 -0.49 3.69
CA PHE A 49 1.04 -1.68 4.53
C PHE A 49 0.08 -2.81 4.15
N GLY A 50 -1.18 -2.48 3.84
CA GLY A 50 -2.17 -3.45 3.35
C GLY A 50 -1.79 -4.08 2.01
N LEU A 51 -1.23 -3.28 1.10
CA LEU A 51 -0.80 -3.72 -0.22
C LEU A 51 0.41 -4.65 -0.12
N ILE A 52 1.38 -4.33 0.74
CA ILE A 52 2.51 -5.20 1.07
C ILE A 52 2.02 -6.53 1.64
N ARG A 53 1.11 -6.50 2.61
CA ARG A 53 0.56 -7.73 3.22
C ARG A 53 -0.14 -8.61 2.19
N ARG A 54 -0.97 -8.02 1.32
CA ARG A 54 -1.65 -8.74 0.24
C ARG A 54 -0.66 -9.39 -0.72
N HIS A 55 0.45 -8.73 -1.01
CA HIS A 55 1.49 -9.29 -1.86
C HIS A 55 2.12 -10.54 -1.23
N PHE A 56 2.45 -10.50 0.06
CA PHE A 56 2.96 -11.65 0.78
C PHE A 56 1.93 -12.78 0.92
N ASP A 57 0.66 -12.46 1.21
CA ASP A 57 -0.43 -13.44 1.28
C ASP A 57 -0.61 -14.18 -0.06
N LYS A 58 -0.54 -13.46 -1.20
CA LYS A 58 -0.55 -14.06 -2.54
C LYS A 58 0.65 -14.98 -2.77
N ALA A 59 1.84 -14.56 -2.33
CA ALA A 59 3.06 -15.36 -2.48
C ALA A 59 3.00 -16.67 -1.67
N GLU A 60 2.54 -16.61 -0.42
CA GLU A 60 2.34 -17.79 0.41
C GLU A 60 1.27 -18.74 -0.14
N ALA A 61 0.13 -18.20 -0.63
CA ALA A 61 -0.92 -18.99 -1.23
C ALA A 61 -0.40 -19.78 -2.46
N ARG A 62 0.41 -19.12 -3.30
CA ARG A 62 1.04 -19.75 -4.47
C ARG A 62 1.99 -20.87 -4.06
N GLN A 63 2.73 -20.69 -2.98
CA GLN A 63 3.69 -21.69 -2.48
C GLN A 63 2.98 -22.93 -1.91
N LYS A 64 1.84 -22.75 -1.23
CA LYS A 64 1.03 -23.87 -0.71
C LYS A 64 0.45 -24.73 -1.84
N VAL A 65 -0.02 -24.13 -2.92
CA VAL A 65 -0.55 -24.86 -4.09
C VAL A 65 0.53 -25.77 -4.69
N LEU A 66 1.74 -25.24 -4.95
CA LEU A 66 2.85 -26.02 -5.51
C LEU A 66 3.28 -27.17 -4.61
N ARG A 67 3.21 -26.99 -3.28
CA ARG A 67 3.54 -28.05 -2.32
C ARG A 67 2.45 -29.12 -2.25
N GLY A 68 1.18 -28.74 -2.29
CA GLY A 68 0.07 -29.69 -2.33
C GLY A 68 0.10 -30.58 -3.59
N GLU A 69 0.54 -30.04 -4.73
CA GLU A 69 0.70 -30.83 -5.95
C GLU A 69 1.84 -31.85 -5.87
N ALA A 70 2.89 -31.57 -5.10
CA ALA A 70 4.00 -32.51 -4.88
C ALA A 70 3.65 -33.66 -3.92
N ASP A 71 2.66 -33.49 -3.03
CA ASP A 71 2.21 -34.52 -2.09
C ASP A 71 1.20 -35.51 -2.71
N HIS A 72 0.76 -35.27 -3.95
CA HIS A 72 -0.22 -36.09 -4.69
C HIS A 72 0.38 -36.90 -5.86
N VAL A 73 1.70 -36.91 -6.02
CA VAL A 73 2.45 -37.70 -7.03
C VAL A 73 3.29 -38.76 -6.34
#